data_AF-N6U3D0-F1
#
_entry.id   AF-N6U3D0-F1
#
_cell.length_a   1.000
_cell.length_b   1.000
_cell.length_c   1.000
_cell.angle_alpha   90.00
_cell.angle_beta   90.00
_cell.angle_gamma   90.00
#
_symmetry.space_group_name_H-M   'P 1'
#
loop_
_entity.id
_entity.type
_entity.pdbx_description
1 polymer ?
#
loop_
_entity_poly.entity_id
_entity_poly.type
_entity_poly.pdbx_seq_one_letter_code
_entity_poly.pdbx_strand_id
1 'polypeptide(L)'
;MDLIKSPASWLKTYVNAAFQGKEPWQIVSITTSSVLLMVWIYDFLDGDESLVNRGKKTAFKLVKHIPQLRAKVDQVLDETRRNFEDDVTKRTSGVPYLVQLPTTAMSREEIFKALSQNLALGEDGWKSGLASGAVYIHNPALQQLVADVFQISSYTNPLHPDLFPGSRSGGNIATCWAALLYHGLEGYVSATKDIIYTARFIEKGLRRMKGIYIFGQPATSVIALGSDDFDIYRLADALHKLGWNLNTLQYPPGLHLCVTLMHTKPGLAQKFLDDTKDSLAEILKDPAVPVQGRMALYGTAQKLPDRSIVGDITRFFIDSIYYIPPSDAQPQD
;
A
#
# COMPACT_ATOMS: atom_id res chain seq x y z
N MET A 1 -21.35 34.81 -51.08
CA MET A 1 -20.32 34.15 -50.25
C MET A 1 -20.03 35.01 -49.01
N ASP A 2 -21.08 35.46 -48.28
CA ASP A 2 -20.93 36.48 -47.21
C ASP A 2 -21.85 36.27 -45.98
N LEU A 3 -22.45 35.08 -45.82
CA LEU A 3 -23.34 34.79 -44.68
C LEU A 3 -22.64 34.21 -43.44
N ILE A 4 -21.30 34.07 -43.46
CA ILE A 4 -20.51 33.50 -42.35
C ILE A 4 -19.91 34.60 -41.43
N LYS A 5 -20.01 35.89 -41.78
CA LYS A 5 -19.32 36.98 -41.05
C LYS A 5 -20.02 37.51 -39.79
N SER A 6 -21.23 37.05 -39.45
CA SER A 6 -22.11 37.76 -38.51
C SER A 6 -21.94 37.44 -37.00
N PRO A 7 -21.60 36.23 -36.54
CA PRO A 7 -21.43 35.97 -35.10
C PRO A 7 -20.07 36.43 -34.54
N ALA A 8 -19.07 36.62 -35.39
CA ALA A 8 -17.73 37.03 -34.97
C ALA A 8 -17.60 38.56 -34.89
N SER A 9 -18.39 39.32 -35.66
CA SER A 9 -18.25 40.78 -35.71
C SER A 9 -18.75 41.45 -34.44
N TRP A 10 -19.88 41.00 -33.89
CA TRP A 10 -20.40 41.56 -32.62
C TRP A 10 -19.44 41.29 -31.46
N LEU A 11 -18.87 40.07 -31.41
CA LEU A 11 -17.91 39.65 -30.38
C LEU A 11 -16.62 40.47 -30.50
N LYS A 12 -16.11 40.63 -31.73
CA LYS A 12 -14.95 41.50 -32.00
C LYS A 12 -15.21 42.93 -31.57
N THR A 13 -16.36 43.51 -31.92
CA THR A 13 -16.72 44.89 -31.53
C THR A 13 -16.85 45.01 -30.01
N TYR A 14 -17.49 44.05 -29.36
CA TYR A 14 -17.65 44.02 -27.91
C TYR A 14 -16.31 43.90 -27.18
N VAL A 15 -15.44 42.98 -27.60
CA VAL A 15 -14.09 42.83 -27.04
C VAL A 15 -13.29 44.11 -27.24
N ASN A 16 -13.29 44.67 -28.45
CA ASN A 16 -12.57 45.92 -28.73
C ASN A 16 -13.10 47.10 -27.88
N ALA A 17 -14.41 47.18 -27.65
CA ALA A 17 -15.01 48.19 -26.78
C ALA A 17 -14.63 47.97 -25.29
N ALA A 18 -14.65 46.73 -24.81
CA ALA A 18 -14.29 46.38 -23.43
C ALA A 18 -12.83 46.68 -23.07
N PHE A 19 -11.93 46.62 -24.06
CA PHE A 19 -10.50 46.93 -23.91
C PHE A 19 -10.12 48.31 -24.47
N GLN A 20 -11.09 49.15 -24.87
CA GLN A 20 -10.82 50.47 -25.42
C GLN A 20 -10.11 51.36 -24.38
N GLY A 21 -9.04 52.05 -24.81
CA GLY A 21 -8.29 52.97 -23.96
C GLY A 21 -7.36 52.29 -22.93
N LYS A 22 -7.17 50.96 -23.01
CA LYS A 22 -6.21 50.24 -22.17
C LYS A 22 -4.85 50.14 -22.85
N GLU A 23 -3.78 50.33 -22.08
CA GLU A 23 -2.42 50.13 -22.55
C GLU A 23 -2.13 48.63 -22.77
N PRO A 24 -1.20 48.26 -23.68
CA PRO A 24 -0.92 46.86 -24.00
C PRO A 24 -0.66 45.96 -22.78
N TRP A 25 0.08 46.44 -21.78
CA TRP A 25 0.36 45.66 -20.56
C TRP A 25 -0.90 45.40 -19.73
N GLN A 26 -1.86 46.34 -19.71
CA GLN A 26 -3.13 46.17 -18.99
C GLN A 26 -4.00 45.11 -19.65
N ILE A 27 -4.01 45.07 -20.99
CA ILE A 27 -4.71 44.03 -21.75
C ILE A 27 -4.11 42.66 -21.41
N VAL A 28 -2.78 42.51 -21.48
CA VAL A 28 -2.09 41.26 -21.14
C VAL A 28 -2.36 40.82 -19.70
N SER A 29 -2.28 41.74 -18.73
CA SER A 29 -2.56 41.44 -17.32
C SER A 29 -4.00 40.99 -17.11
N ILE A 30 -4.98 41.72 -17.65
CA ILE A 30 -6.40 41.38 -17.50
C ILE A 30 -6.69 40.02 -18.14
N THR A 31 -6.22 39.75 -19.35
CA THR A 31 -6.46 38.46 -20.02
C THR A 31 -5.80 37.32 -19.26
N THR A 32 -4.54 37.50 -18.84
CA THR A 32 -3.79 36.45 -18.12
C THR A 32 -4.44 36.15 -16.78
N SER A 33 -4.73 37.17 -15.96
CA SER A 33 -5.38 36.99 -14.66
C SER A 33 -6.79 36.41 -14.78
N SER A 34 -7.57 36.81 -15.77
CA SER A 34 -8.93 36.28 -15.98
C SER A 34 -8.91 34.81 -16.40
N VAL A 35 -7.98 34.43 -17.29
CA VAL A 35 -7.80 33.04 -17.71
C VAL A 35 -7.30 32.19 -16.54
N LEU A 36 -6.28 32.64 -15.80
CA LEU A 36 -5.78 31.94 -14.63
C LEU A 36 -6.85 31.80 -13.54
N LEU A 37 -7.69 32.82 -13.33
CA LEU A 37 -8.81 32.76 -12.41
C LEU A 37 -9.88 31.78 -12.88
N MET A 38 -10.21 31.76 -14.18
CA MET A 38 -11.17 30.79 -14.73
C MET A 38 -10.65 29.35 -14.63
N VAL A 39 -9.38 29.11 -14.95
CA VAL A 39 -8.73 27.80 -14.75
C VAL A 39 -8.77 27.42 -13.28
N TRP A 40 -8.40 28.33 -12.38
CA TRP A 40 -8.46 28.09 -10.95
C TRP A 40 -9.88 27.79 -10.45
N ILE A 41 -10.91 28.52 -10.91
CA ILE A 41 -12.31 28.26 -10.57
C ILE A 41 -12.75 26.90 -11.12
N TYR A 42 -12.39 26.58 -12.36
CA TYR A 42 -12.69 25.29 -12.97
C TYR A 42 -12.06 24.16 -12.15
N ASP A 43 -10.75 24.21 -11.89
CA ASP A 43 -10.04 23.21 -11.07
C ASP A 43 -10.59 23.14 -9.64
N PHE A 44 -10.99 24.28 -9.09
CA PHE A 44 -11.61 24.34 -7.78
C PHE A 44 -12.99 23.65 -7.77
N LEU A 45 -13.81 23.80 -8.81
CA LEU A 45 -15.13 23.18 -8.87
C LEU A 45 -15.10 21.72 -9.34
N ASP A 46 -14.21 21.38 -10.27
CA ASP A 46 -14.07 20.08 -10.92
C ASP A 46 -13.14 19.11 -10.16
N GLY A 47 -12.50 19.56 -9.07
CA GLY A 47 -11.65 18.67 -8.29
C GLY A 47 -12.43 17.49 -7.67
N ASP A 48 -11.80 16.32 -7.64
CA ASP A 48 -12.35 15.03 -7.18
C ASP A 48 -13.07 15.05 -5.81
N GLU A 49 -12.79 16.06 -4.98
CA GLU A 49 -13.39 16.23 -3.66
C GLU A 49 -14.48 17.30 -3.63
N SER A 50 -15.67 16.91 -3.20
CA SER A 50 -16.84 17.81 -3.04
C SER A 50 -16.56 19.03 -2.15
N LEU A 51 -17.20 20.16 -2.48
CA LEU A 51 -17.11 21.41 -1.69
C LEU A 51 -17.51 21.22 -0.23
N VAL A 52 -18.46 20.32 0.06
CA VAL A 52 -18.88 19.97 1.43
C VAL A 52 -17.73 19.34 2.21
N ASN A 53 -16.98 18.42 1.61
CA ASN A 53 -15.85 17.78 2.26
C ASN A 53 -14.70 18.77 2.50
N ARG A 54 -14.47 19.69 1.55
CA ARG A 54 -13.51 20.79 1.73
C ARG A 54 -13.91 21.72 2.87
N GLY A 55 -15.19 22.08 2.95
CA GLY A 55 -15.75 22.86 4.06
C GLY A 55 -15.58 22.15 5.41
N LYS A 56 -15.89 20.85 5.47
CA LYS A 56 -15.66 20.01 6.67
C LYS A 56 -14.19 19.97 7.07
N LYS A 57 -13.26 19.84 6.11
CA LYS A 57 -11.81 19.90 6.35
C LYS A 57 -11.39 21.22 6.98
N THR A 58 -11.82 22.34 6.40
CA THR A 58 -11.49 23.68 6.91
C THR A 58 -12.08 23.88 8.29
N ALA A 59 -13.34 23.53 8.51
CA ALA A 59 -13.99 23.60 9.82
C ALA A 59 -13.24 22.74 10.85
N PHE A 60 -12.88 21.50 10.52
CA PHE A 60 -12.14 20.63 11.42
C PHE A 60 -10.74 21.18 11.75
N LYS A 61 -10.02 21.74 10.76
CA LYS A 61 -8.74 22.42 11.00
C LYS A 61 -8.89 23.59 11.97
N LEU A 62 -9.94 24.39 11.83
CA LEU A 62 -10.23 25.50 12.75
C LEU A 62 -10.59 24.98 14.15
N VAL A 63 -11.38 23.91 14.24
CA VAL A 63 -11.77 23.26 15.51
C VAL A 63 -10.55 22.70 16.25
N LYS A 64 -9.51 22.22 15.56
CA LYS A 64 -8.23 21.81 16.18
C LYS A 64 -7.46 22.95 16.84
N HIS A 65 -7.81 24.21 16.61
CA HIS A 65 -7.20 25.33 17.35
C HIS A 65 -7.83 25.53 18.73
N ILE A 66 -8.95 24.86 19.03
CA ILE A 66 -9.56 24.87 20.36
C ILE A 66 -8.70 23.99 21.27
N PRO A 67 -8.10 24.53 22.36
CA PRO A 67 -7.13 23.81 23.18
C PRO A 67 -7.62 22.46 23.72
N GLN A 68 -8.86 22.38 24.19
CA GLN A 68 -9.44 21.15 24.74
C GLN A 68 -9.60 20.05 23.68
N LEU A 69 -9.96 20.41 22.45
CA LEU A 69 -10.13 19.46 21.35
C LEU A 69 -8.79 19.05 20.78
N ARG A 70 -7.83 19.98 20.71
CA ARG A 70 -6.43 19.68 20.38
C ARG A 70 -5.85 18.66 21.36
N ALA A 71 -5.98 18.91 22.66
CA ALA A 71 -5.50 18.00 23.69
C ALA A 71 -6.08 16.58 23.55
N LYS A 72 -7.36 16.46 23.17
CA LYS A 72 -8.00 15.17 22.91
C LYS A 72 -7.47 14.48 21.65
N VAL A 73 -7.18 15.23 20.59
CA VAL A 73 -6.54 14.70 19.38
C VAL A 73 -5.13 14.23 19.69
N ASP A 74 -4.35 15.03 20.41
CA ASP A 74 -2.98 14.72 20.81
C ASP A 74 -2.95 13.45 21.70
N GLN A 75 -3.89 13.30 22.63
CA GLN A 75 -4.03 12.09 23.45
C GLN A 75 -4.24 10.82 22.61
N VAL A 76 -5.12 10.87 21.60
CA VAL A 76 -5.39 9.72 20.71
C VAL A 76 -4.16 9.42 19.84
N LEU A 77 -3.45 10.45 19.39
CA LEU A 77 -2.21 10.33 18.63
C LEU A 77 -1.10 9.68 19.46
N ASP A 78 -0.95 10.07 20.72
CA ASP A 78 0.04 9.49 21.65
C ASP A 78 -0.29 8.05 22.04
N GLU A 79 -1.57 7.73 22.23
CA GLU A 79 -2.02 6.34 22.41
C GLU A 79 -1.73 5.50 21.17
N THR A 80 -1.99 6.03 19.98
CA THR A 80 -1.70 5.34 18.71
C THR A 80 -0.20 5.09 18.54
N ARG A 81 0.64 6.07 18.87
CA ARG A 81 2.10 5.92 18.85
C ARG A 81 2.56 4.80 19.78
N ARG A 82 2.12 4.83 21.05
CA ARG A 82 2.47 3.79 22.04
C ARG A 82 2.04 2.40 21.59
N ASN A 83 0.84 2.26 21.02
CA ASN A 83 0.39 0.99 20.47
C ASN A 83 1.31 0.45 19.37
N PHE A 84 1.89 1.32 18.52
CA PHE A 84 2.88 0.88 17.54
C PHE A 84 4.21 0.50 18.19
N GLU A 85 4.71 1.29 19.15
CA GLU A 85 5.94 0.99 19.89
C GLU A 85 5.83 -0.34 20.66
N ASP A 86 4.70 -0.59 21.32
CA ASP A 86 4.41 -1.84 22.04
C ASP A 86 4.35 -3.04 21.10
N ASP A 87 3.73 -2.88 19.93
CA ASP A 87 3.63 -3.92 18.91
C ASP A 87 5.00 -4.27 18.32
N VAL A 88 5.86 -3.28 18.04
CA VAL A 88 7.26 -3.54 17.65
C VAL A 88 8.02 -4.23 18.77
N THR A 89 7.97 -3.70 20.00
CA THR A 89 8.62 -4.27 21.18
C THR A 89 8.24 -5.74 21.36
N LYS A 90 6.95 -6.07 21.22
CA LYS A 90 6.43 -7.43 21.32
C LYS A 90 6.93 -8.33 20.18
N ARG A 91 6.96 -7.83 18.94
CA ARG A 91 7.42 -8.61 17.77
C ARG A 91 8.92 -8.88 17.80
N THR A 92 9.70 -8.00 18.41
CA THR A 92 11.15 -8.08 18.48
C THR A 92 11.68 -8.57 19.83
N SER A 93 10.81 -8.91 20.79
CA SER A 93 11.20 -9.13 22.19
C SER A 93 12.21 -10.28 22.39
N GLY A 94 12.41 -11.13 21.38
CA GLY A 94 13.33 -12.26 21.42
C GLY A 94 14.73 -11.98 20.86
N VAL A 95 15.05 -10.75 20.45
CA VAL A 95 16.31 -10.44 19.76
C VAL A 95 16.92 -9.14 20.28
N PRO A 96 18.23 -9.11 20.59
CA PRO A 96 18.91 -7.90 21.04
C PRO A 96 19.05 -6.87 19.90
N TYR A 97 18.99 -5.59 20.27
CA TYR A 97 19.15 -4.46 19.35
C TYR A 97 20.63 -4.08 19.20
N LEU A 98 21.26 -4.48 18.09
CA LEU A 98 22.64 -4.11 17.77
C LEU A 98 22.71 -2.69 17.19
N VAL A 99 22.80 -1.70 18.08
CA VAL A 99 22.81 -0.26 17.72
C VAL A 99 24.19 0.38 17.72
N GLN A 100 25.19 -0.37 18.15
CA GLN A 100 26.60 0.05 18.14
C GLN A 100 27.43 -1.01 17.42
N LEU A 101 28.49 -0.56 16.77
CA LEU A 101 29.48 -1.47 16.20
C LEU A 101 30.18 -2.20 17.36
N PRO A 102 30.28 -3.55 17.33
CA PRO A 102 30.98 -4.28 18.37
C PRO A 102 32.45 -3.86 18.39
N THR A 103 33.00 -3.69 19.59
CA THR A 103 34.40 -3.28 19.79
C THR A 103 35.39 -4.40 19.42
N THR A 104 34.93 -5.64 19.42
CA THR A 104 35.66 -6.83 18.99
C THR A 104 34.96 -7.50 17.80
N ALA A 105 35.73 -8.16 16.94
CA ALA A 105 35.16 -8.91 15.82
C ALA A 105 34.33 -10.09 16.35
N MET A 106 33.14 -10.29 15.77
CA MET A 106 32.32 -11.49 16.00
C MET A 106 32.84 -12.64 15.14
N SER A 107 32.76 -13.86 15.67
CA SER A 107 32.97 -15.09 14.91
C SER A 107 31.87 -15.29 13.86
N ARG A 108 32.14 -16.17 12.90
CA ARG A 108 31.15 -16.56 11.88
C ARG A 108 29.89 -17.11 12.55
N GLU A 109 30.06 -17.98 13.53
CA GLU A 109 28.98 -18.64 14.25
C GLU A 109 28.07 -17.64 14.95
N GLU A 110 28.66 -16.63 15.60
CA GLU A 110 27.91 -15.55 16.28
C GLU A 110 27.11 -14.69 15.29
N ILE A 111 27.71 -14.33 14.14
CA ILE A 111 27.02 -13.57 13.09
C ILE A 111 25.83 -14.35 12.55
N PHE A 112 26.03 -15.64 12.24
CA PHE A 112 24.95 -16.50 11.74
C PHE A 112 23.85 -16.71 12.78
N LYS A 113 24.20 -16.85 14.06
CA LYS A 113 23.23 -16.96 15.16
C LYS A 113 22.37 -15.70 15.24
N ALA A 114 22.99 -14.52 15.27
CA ALA A 114 22.27 -13.24 15.34
C ALA A 114 21.34 -13.03 14.14
N LEU A 115 21.81 -13.33 12.92
CA LEU A 115 20.98 -13.24 11.71
C LEU A 115 19.81 -14.23 11.75
N SER A 116 20.05 -15.47 12.18
CA SER A 116 19.01 -16.50 12.25
C SER A 116 17.92 -16.16 13.27
N GLN A 117 18.29 -15.60 14.43
CA GLN A 117 17.34 -15.13 15.43
C GLN A 117 16.45 -14.00 14.90
N ASN A 118 17.03 -13.05 14.15
CA ASN A 118 16.27 -11.97 13.49
C ASN A 118 15.29 -12.51 12.45
N LEU A 119 15.74 -13.41 11.57
CA LEU A 119 14.89 -13.99 10.51
C LEU A 119 13.76 -14.85 11.09
N ALA A 120 13.95 -15.46 12.26
CA ALA A 120 12.96 -16.27 12.95
C ALA A 120 11.81 -15.45 13.58
N LEU A 121 11.87 -14.12 13.60
CA LEU A 121 10.77 -13.27 14.07
C LEU A 121 9.56 -13.27 13.11
N GLY A 122 9.77 -13.62 11.84
CA GLY A 122 8.70 -13.70 10.84
C GLY A 122 7.86 -14.96 10.99
N GLU A 123 6.55 -14.86 10.72
CA GLU A 123 5.67 -16.03 10.65
C GLU A 123 5.89 -16.81 9.34
N ASP A 124 5.87 -18.15 9.42
CA ASP A 124 6.13 -19.02 8.27
C ASP A 124 4.91 -19.22 7.34
N GLY A 125 3.75 -18.64 7.66
CA GLY A 125 2.51 -18.81 6.90
C GLY A 125 2.62 -18.45 5.41
N TRP A 126 3.55 -17.56 5.04
CA TRP A 126 3.81 -17.21 3.64
C TRP A 126 4.39 -18.37 2.81
N LYS A 127 5.14 -19.31 3.43
CA LYS A 127 5.66 -20.51 2.74
C LYS A 127 4.53 -21.40 2.24
N SER A 128 3.42 -21.40 2.98
CA SER A 128 2.17 -22.08 2.63
C SER A 128 1.31 -21.30 1.63
N GLY A 129 1.76 -20.14 1.16
CA GLY A 129 1.08 -19.33 0.14
C GLY A 129 -0.07 -18.47 0.66
N LEU A 130 -0.13 -18.22 1.98
CA LEU A 130 -1.22 -17.46 2.61
C LEU A 130 -1.03 -15.93 2.53
N ALA A 131 0.08 -15.46 1.96
CA ALA A 131 0.42 -14.04 1.88
C ALA A 131 0.11 -13.45 0.49
N SER A 132 -0.82 -12.48 0.43
CA SER A 132 -1.21 -11.80 -0.79
C SER A 132 -0.18 -10.74 -1.21
N GLY A 133 0.49 -10.94 -2.35
CA GLY A 133 1.35 -9.91 -2.97
C GLY A 133 2.65 -9.61 -2.22
N ALA A 134 3.00 -10.37 -1.19
CA ALA A 134 4.24 -10.20 -0.43
C ALA A 134 5.37 -11.12 -0.89
N VAL A 135 5.06 -12.40 -1.16
CA VAL A 135 6.02 -13.39 -1.66
C VAL A 135 5.52 -13.97 -2.97
N TYR A 136 6.32 -13.76 -4.02
CA TYR A 136 5.95 -14.13 -5.39
C TYR A 136 6.26 -15.60 -5.72
N ILE A 137 7.40 -16.10 -5.23
CA ILE A 137 7.85 -17.47 -5.46
C ILE A 137 8.66 -17.98 -4.26
N HIS A 138 8.47 -19.25 -3.91
CA HIS A 138 9.35 -19.99 -3.02
C HIS A 138 9.87 -21.21 -3.78
N ASN A 139 11.09 -21.09 -4.30
CA ASN A 139 11.78 -22.14 -5.05
C ASN A 139 13.19 -22.31 -4.48
N PRO A 140 13.47 -23.40 -3.74
CA PRO A 140 14.78 -23.63 -3.14
C PRO A 140 15.95 -23.64 -4.14
N ALA A 141 15.73 -24.15 -5.36
CA ALA A 141 16.77 -24.16 -6.39
C ALA A 141 17.11 -22.73 -6.87
N LEU A 142 16.09 -21.87 -7.05
CA LEU A 142 16.30 -20.47 -7.39
C LEU A 142 16.97 -19.71 -6.22
N GLN A 143 16.56 -19.99 -4.98
CA GLN A 143 17.20 -19.39 -3.80
C GLN A 143 18.68 -19.77 -3.69
N GLN A 144 19.03 -21.03 -3.98
CA GLN A 144 20.41 -21.47 -4.02
C GLN A 144 21.19 -20.75 -5.14
N LEU A 145 20.63 -20.67 -6.34
CA LEU A 145 21.24 -19.93 -7.45
C LEU A 145 21.49 -18.45 -7.10
N VAL A 146 20.52 -17.81 -6.44
CA VAL A 146 20.65 -16.43 -5.95
C VAL A 146 21.80 -16.30 -4.95
N ALA A 147 21.93 -17.24 -4.02
CA ALA A 147 23.02 -17.27 -3.05
C ALA A 147 24.39 -17.45 -3.74
N ASP A 148 24.50 -18.39 -4.68
CA ASP A 148 25.74 -18.67 -5.42
C ASP A 148 26.17 -17.46 -6.26
N VAL A 149 25.22 -16.81 -6.93
CA VAL A 149 25.47 -15.59 -7.72
C VAL A 149 25.96 -14.45 -6.82
N PHE A 150 25.32 -14.24 -5.67
CA PHE A 150 25.75 -13.22 -4.73
C PHE A 150 27.14 -13.52 -4.18
N GLN A 151 27.43 -14.78 -3.85
CA GLN A 151 28.74 -15.21 -3.35
C GLN A 151 29.87 -14.81 -4.32
N ILE A 152 29.72 -15.08 -5.63
CA ILE A 152 30.77 -14.79 -6.62
C ILE A 152 30.82 -13.32 -7.09
N SER A 153 29.83 -12.49 -6.74
CA SER A 153 29.74 -11.10 -7.22
C SER A 153 29.73 -10.05 -6.10
N SER A 154 29.74 -10.47 -4.84
CA SER A 154 29.64 -9.60 -3.66
C SER A 154 30.73 -8.53 -3.55
N TYR A 155 31.92 -8.77 -4.14
CA TYR A 155 33.07 -7.85 -4.10
C TYR A 155 33.08 -6.79 -5.22
N THR A 156 32.12 -6.84 -6.15
CA THR A 156 32.12 -5.97 -7.33
C THR A 156 31.77 -4.52 -6.98
N ASN A 157 32.52 -3.54 -7.50
CA ASN A 157 32.32 -2.12 -7.22
C ASN A 157 31.82 -1.35 -8.47
N PRO A 158 30.60 -0.77 -8.45
CA PRO A 158 30.04 -0.04 -9.58
C PRO A 158 30.84 1.16 -10.09
N LEU A 159 31.70 1.73 -9.25
CA LEU A 159 32.54 2.90 -9.58
C LEU A 159 33.74 2.54 -10.44
N HIS A 160 34.08 1.26 -10.58
CA HIS A 160 35.23 0.78 -11.34
C HIS A 160 34.80 -0.16 -12.49
N PRO A 161 34.16 0.36 -13.55
CA PRO A 161 33.71 -0.44 -14.70
C PRO A 161 34.87 -0.98 -15.56
N ASP A 162 36.07 -0.43 -15.41
CA ASP A 162 37.32 -0.91 -15.98
C ASP A 162 37.81 -2.19 -15.29
N LEU A 163 37.67 -2.27 -13.95
CA LEU A 163 38.07 -3.43 -13.15
C LEU A 163 36.97 -4.49 -13.04
N PHE A 164 35.71 -4.05 -13.04
CA PHE A 164 34.51 -4.90 -13.00
C PHE A 164 33.60 -4.58 -14.20
N PRO A 165 34.00 -4.94 -15.44
CA PRO A 165 33.25 -4.60 -16.64
C PRO A 165 31.90 -5.35 -16.75
N GLY A 166 31.72 -6.40 -15.94
CA GLY A 166 30.50 -7.18 -15.85
C GLY A 166 29.54 -6.67 -14.75
N SER A 167 29.07 -7.59 -13.91
CA SER A 167 28.15 -7.28 -12.81
C SER A 167 28.81 -6.41 -11.73
N ARG A 168 28.07 -5.42 -11.19
CA ARG A 168 28.54 -4.36 -10.28
C ARG A 168 27.51 -4.11 -9.19
N SER A 169 27.81 -4.13 -7.87
CA SER A 169 26.83 -4.06 -6.73
C SER A 169 25.46 -4.60 -7.14
N GLY A 170 25.55 -5.77 -7.75
CA GLY A 170 24.67 -6.17 -8.83
C GLY A 170 23.92 -7.41 -8.46
N GLY A 171 23.93 -7.81 -7.18
CA GLY A 171 23.21 -8.98 -6.69
C GLY A 171 21.79 -9.01 -7.24
N ASN A 172 21.01 -7.94 -7.06
CA ASN A 172 19.65 -7.86 -7.60
C ASN A 172 19.57 -7.89 -9.15
N ILE A 173 20.58 -7.37 -9.86
CA ILE A 173 20.64 -7.38 -11.32
C ILE A 173 21.00 -8.78 -11.83
N ALA A 174 21.95 -9.45 -11.17
CA ALA A 174 22.41 -10.77 -11.48
C ALA A 174 21.37 -11.83 -11.09
N THR A 175 20.62 -11.63 -10.00
CA THR A 175 19.47 -12.47 -9.64
C THR A 175 18.29 -12.26 -10.58
N CYS A 176 18.02 -11.03 -11.02
CA CYS A 176 17.05 -10.75 -12.08
C CYS A 176 17.44 -11.46 -13.38
N TRP A 177 18.70 -11.31 -13.82
CA TRP A 177 19.24 -11.98 -15.00
C TRP A 177 19.15 -13.51 -14.88
N ALA A 178 19.56 -14.07 -13.73
CA ALA A 178 19.48 -15.50 -13.47
C ALA A 178 18.03 -16.01 -13.47
N ALA A 179 17.09 -15.29 -12.86
CA ALA A 179 15.67 -15.65 -12.86
C ALA A 179 15.06 -15.63 -14.28
N LEU A 180 15.39 -14.60 -15.07
CA LEU A 180 14.97 -14.50 -16.47
C LEU A 180 15.44 -15.70 -17.29
N LEU A 181 16.70 -16.09 -17.14
CA LEU A 181 17.26 -17.24 -17.85
C LEU A 181 16.72 -18.58 -17.33
N TYR A 182 16.55 -18.73 -16.02
CA TYR A 182 16.03 -19.95 -15.41
C TYR A 182 14.59 -20.25 -15.84
N HIS A 183 13.74 -19.23 -15.89
CA HIS A 183 12.35 -19.40 -16.31
C HIS A 183 12.22 -19.50 -17.83
N GLY A 184 12.96 -18.68 -18.58
CA GLY A 184 12.78 -18.55 -20.02
C GLY A 184 11.35 -18.11 -20.39
N LEU A 185 11.08 -17.99 -21.70
CA LEU A 185 9.76 -17.58 -22.17
C LEU A 185 8.67 -18.59 -21.76
N GLU A 186 8.94 -19.88 -21.93
CA GLU A 186 7.97 -20.95 -21.65
C GLU A 186 7.58 -21.00 -20.16
N GLY A 187 8.54 -20.86 -19.24
CA GLY A 187 8.27 -20.82 -17.81
C GLY A 187 7.41 -19.64 -17.41
N TYR A 188 7.66 -18.45 -17.97
CA TYR A 188 6.81 -17.28 -17.73
C TYR A 188 5.40 -17.43 -18.31
N VAL A 189 5.27 -18.02 -19.50
CA VAL A 189 3.95 -18.32 -20.11
C VAL A 189 3.18 -19.33 -19.25
N SER A 190 3.83 -20.38 -18.76
CA SER A 190 3.22 -21.38 -17.88
C SER A 190 2.77 -20.75 -16.56
N ALA A 191 3.67 -20.04 -15.87
CA ALA A 191 3.36 -19.39 -14.60
C ALA A 191 2.21 -18.38 -14.74
N THR A 192 2.16 -17.62 -15.84
CA THR A 192 1.07 -16.70 -16.13
C THR A 192 -0.26 -17.43 -16.32
N LYS A 193 -0.26 -18.55 -17.05
CA LYS A 193 -1.47 -19.39 -17.21
C LYS A 193 -1.97 -19.87 -15.85
N ASP A 194 -1.09 -20.42 -15.02
CA ASP A 194 -1.45 -20.96 -13.71
C ASP A 194 -2.04 -19.89 -12.79
N ILE A 195 -1.42 -18.70 -12.76
CA ILE A 195 -1.90 -17.55 -12.00
C ILE A 195 -3.27 -17.09 -12.49
N ILE A 196 -3.45 -16.93 -13.81
CA ILE A 196 -4.72 -16.45 -14.37
C ILE A 196 -5.83 -17.49 -14.20
N TYR A 197 -5.57 -18.78 -14.40
CA TYR A 197 -6.56 -19.82 -14.15
C TYR A 197 -6.99 -19.85 -12.68
N THR A 198 -6.03 -19.76 -11.76
CA THR A 198 -6.30 -19.70 -10.32
C THR A 198 -7.12 -18.45 -9.96
N ALA A 199 -6.76 -17.29 -10.50
CA ALA A 199 -7.51 -16.05 -10.29
C ALA A 199 -8.95 -16.17 -10.80
N ARG A 200 -9.17 -16.74 -12.00
CA ARG A 200 -10.53 -16.95 -12.55
C ARG A 200 -11.34 -17.95 -11.74
N PHE A 201 -10.70 -19.00 -11.23
CA PHE A 201 -11.35 -19.97 -10.35
C PHE A 201 -11.83 -19.29 -9.06
N ILE A 202 -10.95 -18.55 -8.38
CA ILE A 202 -11.27 -17.82 -7.16
C ILE A 202 -12.36 -16.77 -7.43
N GLU A 203 -12.20 -15.96 -8.48
CA GLU A 203 -13.18 -14.93 -8.87
C GLU A 203 -14.58 -15.54 -9.06
N LYS A 204 -14.69 -16.64 -9.81
CA LYS A 204 -15.97 -17.33 -10.04
C LYS A 204 -16.57 -17.88 -8.75
N GLY A 205 -15.75 -18.38 -7.83
CA GLY A 205 -16.19 -18.84 -6.51
C GLY A 205 -16.76 -17.71 -5.67
N LEU A 206 -16.02 -16.61 -5.56
CA LEU A 206 -16.41 -15.44 -4.77
C LEU A 206 -17.67 -14.76 -5.30
N ARG A 207 -17.85 -14.65 -6.62
CA ARG A 207 -19.08 -14.08 -7.22
C ARG A 207 -20.36 -14.83 -6.86
N ARG A 208 -20.27 -16.08 -6.39
CA ARG A 208 -21.42 -16.91 -6.00
C ARG A 208 -21.76 -16.76 -4.51
N MET A 209 -20.91 -16.09 -3.73
CA MET A 209 -21.10 -15.92 -2.29
C MET A 209 -21.97 -14.70 -2.01
N LYS A 210 -22.92 -14.83 -1.09
CA LYS A 210 -23.74 -13.71 -0.60
C LYS A 210 -22.93 -12.86 0.39
N GLY A 211 -23.26 -11.58 0.53
CA GLY A 211 -22.59 -10.68 1.45
C GLY A 211 -21.40 -9.92 0.84
N ILE A 212 -20.91 -10.31 -0.33
CA ILE A 212 -19.77 -9.66 -0.99
C ILE A 212 -20.01 -9.48 -2.48
N TYR A 213 -19.28 -8.54 -3.07
CA TYR A 213 -19.19 -8.36 -4.51
C TYR A 213 -17.74 -8.13 -4.94
N ILE A 214 -17.46 -8.40 -6.21
CA ILE A 214 -16.16 -8.09 -6.82
C ILE A 214 -16.24 -6.71 -7.48
N PHE A 215 -15.23 -5.86 -7.22
CA PHE A 215 -15.12 -4.59 -7.92
C PHE A 215 -14.80 -4.83 -9.40
N GLY A 216 -15.75 -4.46 -10.27
CA GLY A 216 -15.60 -4.56 -11.72
C GLY A 216 -15.38 -5.99 -12.22
N GLN A 217 -14.55 -6.12 -13.25
CA GLN A 217 -14.19 -7.38 -13.89
C GLN A 217 -12.66 -7.50 -13.98
N PRO A 218 -12.00 -8.12 -12.99
CA PRO A 218 -10.54 -8.15 -12.94
C PRO A 218 -9.98 -8.95 -14.12
N ALA A 219 -9.20 -8.31 -14.99
CA ALA A 219 -8.63 -8.96 -16.19
C ALA A 219 -7.32 -9.73 -15.92
N THR A 220 -6.67 -9.47 -14.79
CA THR A 220 -5.37 -10.03 -14.42
C THR A 220 -5.46 -10.84 -13.12
N SER A 221 -4.42 -10.82 -12.28
CA SER A 221 -4.27 -11.65 -11.08
C SER A 221 -4.84 -11.04 -9.79
N VAL A 222 -5.28 -9.79 -9.81
CA VAL A 222 -5.77 -9.09 -8.62
C VAL A 222 -7.28 -9.11 -8.57
N ILE A 223 -7.85 -9.56 -7.46
CA ILE A 223 -9.29 -9.64 -7.22
C ILE A 223 -9.61 -8.78 -6.00
N ALA A 224 -10.35 -7.69 -6.22
CA ALA A 224 -10.79 -6.80 -5.16
C ALA A 224 -12.26 -7.06 -4.77
N LEU A 225 -12.55 -7.06 -3.48
CA LEU A 225 -13.83 -7.39 -2.86
C LEU A 225 -14.35 -6.22 -2.03
N GLY A 226 -15.66 -5.99 -2.12
CA GLY A 226 -16.43 -5.08 -1.28
C GLY A 226 -17.65 -5.77 -0.69
N SER A 227 -18.34 -5.07 0.21
CA SER A 227 -19.63 -5.49 0.77
C SER A 227 -20.50 -4.26 1.01
N ASP A 228 -21.78 -4.37 0.69
CA ASP A 228 -22.82 -3.40 1.08
C ASP A 228 -23.63 -3.90 2.29
N ASP A 229 -23.41 -5.15 2.71
CA ASP A 229 -24.20 -5.82 3.76
C ASP A 229 -23.53 -5.73 5.14
N PHE A 230 -22.20 -5.60 5.21
CA PHE A 230 -21.42 -5.49 6.44
C PHE A 230 -20.11 -4.71 6.22
N ASP A 231 -19.42 -4.35 7.30
CA ASP A 231 -18.08 -3.73 7.20
C ASP A 231 -17.04 -4.74 6.68
N ILE A 232 -16.61 -4.59 5.43
CA ILE A 232 -15.70 -5.51 4.72
C ILE A 232 -14.40 -5.81 5.48
N TYR A 233 -13.95 -4.91 6.36
CA TYR A 233 -12.75 -5.13 7.17
C TYR A 233 -12.94 -6.24 8.23
N ARG A 234 -14.18 -6.63 8.54
CA ARG A 234 -14.46 -7.85 9.34
C ARG A 234 -14.07 -9.12 8.62
N LEU A 235 -14.26 -9.17 7.30
CA LEU A 235 -13.83 -10.32 6.50
C LEU A 235 -12.29 -10.38 6.45
N ALA A 236 -11.63 -9.22 6.34
CA ALA A 236 -10.18 -9.15 6.42
C ALA A 236 -9.65 -9.67 7.76
N ASP A 237 -10.26 -9.28 8.89
CA ASP A 237 -9.88 -9.76 10.23
C ASP A 237 -10.15 -11.27 10.42
N ALA A 238 -11.29 -11.77 9.96
CA ALA A 238 -11.64 -13.19 10.04
C ALA A 238 -10.64 -14.06 9.26
N LEU A 239 -10.35 -13.68 8.01
CA LEU A 239 -9.36 -14.38 7.18
C LEU A 239 -7.95 -14.26 7.75
N HIS A 240 -7.62 -13.12 8.37
CA HIS A 240 -6.34 -12.93 9.04
C HIS A 240 -6.12 -13.88 10.21
N LYS A 241 -7.15 -14.14 11.03
CA LYS A 241 -7.09 -15.15 12.11
C LYS A 241 -6.89 -16.58 11.59
N LEU A 242 -7.25 -16.83 10.33
CA LEU A 242 -6.99 -18.10 9.62
C LEU A 242 -5.61 -18.13 8.92
N GLY A 243 -4.80 -17.08 9.10
CA GLY A 243 -3.44 -16.95 8.57
C GLY A 243 -3.34 -16.23 7.21
N TRP A 244 -4.46 -15.78 6.63
CA TRP A 244 -4.42 -15.04 5.37
C TRP A 244 -3.96 -13.60 5.58
N ASN A 245 -3.00 -13.16 4.78
CA ASN A 245 -2.56 -11.77 4.80
C ASN A 245 -3.01 -11.08 3.52
N LEU A 246 -4.17 -10.42 3.56
CA LEU A 246 -4.79 -9.72 2.44
C LEU A 246 -4.51 -8.21 2.54
N ASN A 247 -4.55 -7.53 1.39
CA ASN A 247 -4.37 -6.08 1.38
C ASN A 247 -5.72 -5.40 1.60
N THR A 248 -5.76 -4.44 2.52
CA THR A 248 -6.93 -3.60 2.78
C THR A 248 -6.94 -2.38 1.87
N LEU A 249 -8.08 -2.11 1.22
CA LEU A 249 -8.32 -1.00 0.31
C LEU A 249 -9.16 0.10 0.97
N GLN A 250 -9.10 1.31 0.42
CA GLN A 250 -9.92 2.46 0.82
C GLN A 250 -10.40 3.21 -0.43
N TYR A 251 -11.55 3.88 -0.31
CA TYR A 251 -12.16 4.71 -1.36
C TYR A 251 -12.45 3.96 -2.68
N PRO A 252 -13.39 2.99 -2.71
CA PRO A 252 -14.30 2.55 -1.63
C PRO A 252 -13.66 1.55 -0.64
N PRO A 253 -14.27 1.29 0.54
CA PRO A 253 -13.79 0.26 1.46
C PRO A 253 -13.72 -1.10 0.76
N GLY A 254 -12.63 -1.83 0.94
CA GLY A 254 -12.48 -3.13 0.32
C GLY A 254 -11.26 -3.90 0.81
N LEU A 255 -11.06 -5.07 0.23
CA LEU A 255 -9.82 -5.84 0.36
C LEU A 255 -9.48 -6.49 -0.98
N HIS A 256 -8.21 -6.80 -1.24
CA HIS A 256 -7.84 -7.58 -2.41
C HIS A 256 -6.95 -8.78 -2.10
N LEU A 257 -7.07 -9.77 -2.98
CA LEU A 257 -6.11 -10.85 -3.15
C LEU A 257 -5.35 -10.64 -4.46
N CYS A 258 -4.03 -10.54 -4.38
CA CYS A 258 -3.14 -10.62 -5.53
C CYS A 258 -2.65 -12.06 -5.68
N VAL A 259 -3.19 -12.77 -6.68
CA VAL A 259 -2.83 -14.16 -6.95
C VAL A 259 -1.42 -14.20 -7.53
N THR A 260 -0.50 -14.80 -6.78
CA THR A 260 0.88 -15.12 -7.21
C THR A 260 1.01 -16.62 -7.48
N LEU A 261 2.17 -17.06 -7.97
CA LEU A 261 2.42 -18.48 -8.24
C LEU A 261 2.26 -19.34 -6.97
N MET A 262 2.49 -18.77 -5.78
CA MET A 262 2.27 -19.46 -4.49
C MET A 262 0.83 -19.91 -4.27
N HIS A 263 -0.14 -19.20 -4.84
CA HIS A 263 -1.57 -19.49 -4.69
C HIS A 263 -2.05 -20.60 -5.64
N THR A 264 -1.23 -20.96 -6.62
CA THR A 264 -1.53 -22.01 -7.62
C THR A 264 -1.27 -23.43 -7.07
N LYS A 265 -0.73 -23.53 -5.84
CA LYS A 265 -0.50 -24.81 -5.17
C LYS A 265 -1.80 -25.62 -5.05
N PRO A 266 -1.76 -26.95 -5.24
CA PRO A 266 -2.96 -27.79 -5.18
C PRO A 266 -3.78 -27.58 -3.90
N GLY A 267 -5.09 -27.38 -4.07
CA GLY A 267 -6.04 -27.21 -2.97
C GLY A 267 -6.07 -25.83 -2.31
N LEU A 268 -5.07 -24.97 -2.50
CA LEU A 268 -4.98 -23.69 -1.79
C LEU A 268 -6.05 -22.69 -2.23
N ALA A 269 -6.34 -22.62 -3.53
CA ALA A 269 -7.43 -21.80 -4.06
C ALA A 269 -8.81 -22.23 -3.54
N GLN A 270 -9.02 -23.54 -3.38
CA GLN A 270 -10.25 -24.08 -2.81
C GLN A 270 -10.35 -23.74 -1.31
N LYS A 271 -9.25 -23.93 -0.57
CA LYS A 271 -9.17 -23.55 0.84
C LYS A 271 -9.51 -22.08 1.05
N PHE A 272 -9.00 -21.18 0.20
CA PHE A 272 -9.34 -19.76 0.27
C PHE A 272 -10.84 -19.51 0.13
N LEU A 273 -11.50 -20.20 -0.81
CA LEU A 273 -12.95 -20.09 -1.01
C LEU A 273 -13.74 -20.65 0.18
N ASP A 274 -13.31 -21.78 0.74
CA ASP A 274 -13.96 -22.41 1.89
C ASP A 274 -13.84 -21.53 3.14
N ASP A 275 -12.62 -21.07 3.46
CA ASP A 275 -12.37 -20.15 4.58
C ASP A 275 -13.17 -18.84 4.44
N THR A 276 -13.26 -18.31 3.21
CA THR A 276 -14.06 -17.10 2.92
C THR A 276 -15.54 -17.38 3.15
N LYS A 277 -16.05 -18.51 2.65
CA LYS A 277 -17.46 -18.90 2.80
C LYS A 277 -17.83 -19.08 4.26
N ASP A 278 -16.99 -19.75 5.05
CA ASP A 278 -17.22 -20.00 6.47
C ASP A 278 -17.16 -18.68 7.27
N SER A 279 -16.21 -17.81 6.94
CA SER A 279 -16.11 -16.47 7.53
C SER A 279 -17.35 -15.62 7.24
N LEU A 280 -17.85 -15.65 5.99
CA LEU A 280 -19.08 -14.95 5.61
C LEU A 280 -20.30 -15.50 6.35
N ALA A 281 -20.40 -16.82 6.48
CA ALA A 281 -21.50 -17.46 7.20
C ALA A 281 -21.57 -17.01 8.67
N GLU A 282 -20.42 -16.78 9.32
CA GLU A 282 -20.37 -16.23 10.67
C GLU A 282 -20.70 -14.73 10.71
N ILE A 283 -20.10 -13.94 9.82
CA ILE A 283 -20.30 -12.47 9.78
C ILE A 283 -21.76 -12.12 9.52
N LEU A 284 -22.42 -12.85 8.63
CA LEU A 284 -23.81 -12.58 8.24
C LEU A 284 -24.85 -12.95 9.32
N LYS A 285 -24.45 -13.66 10.40
CA LYS A 285 -25.34 -13.88 11.55
C LYS A 285 -25.63 -12.59 12.31
N ASP A 286 -24.65 -11.70 12.38
CA ASP A 286 -24.79 -10.38 12.98
C ASP A 286 -23.94 -9.36 12.19
N PRO A 287 -24.49 -8.77 11.11
CA PRO A 287 -23.77 -7.84 10.22
C PRO A 287 -23.41 -6.51 10.89
N ALA A 288 -24.14 -6.11 11.94
CA ALA A 288 -24.03 -4.78 12.56
C ALA A 288 -22.86 -4.66 13.55
N VAL A 289 -22.23 -5.78 13.94
CA VAL A 289 -21.07 -5.77 14.84
C VAL A 289 -19.94 -4.92 14.24
N PRO A 290 -19.37 -3.96 14.98
CA PRO A 290 -18.27 -3.15 14.48
C PRO A 290 -16.97 -3.95 14.37
N VAL A 291 -16.12 -3.60 13.39
CA VAL A 291 -14.76 -4.14 13.29
C VAL A 291 -13.92 -3.73 14.50
N GLN A 292 -13.07 -4.63 14.98
CA GLN A 292 -12.18 -4.41 16.12
C GLN A 292 -10.71 -4.60 15.73
N GLY A 293 -9.79 -4.20 16.60
CA GLY A 293 -8.35 -4.41 16.42
C GLY A 293 -7.74 -3.60 15.27
N ARG A 294 -6.66 -4.13 14.68
CA ARG A 294 -5.87 -3.43 13.63
C ARG A 294 -6.72 -3.00 12.43
N MET A 295 -7.73 -3.79 12.07
CA MET A 295 -8.60 -3.52 10.93
C MET A 295 -9.52 -2.31 11.16
N ALA A 296 -9.83 -1.97 12.43
CA ALA A 296 -10.60 -0.79 12.78
C ALA A 296 -9.86 0.53 12.49
N LEU A 297 -8.52 0.52 12.48
CA LEU A 297 -7.71 1.68 12.12
C LEU A 297 -7.97 2.10 10.67
N TYR A 298 -8.10 1.15 9.75
CA TYR A 298 -8.38 1.43 8.33
C TYR A 298 -9.77 2.05 8.14
N GLY A 299 -10.81 1.50 8.79
CA GLY A 299 -12.15 2.07 8.76
C GLY A 299 -12.23 3.47 9.39
N THR A 300 -11.47 3.71 10.45
CA THR A 300 -11.41 5.03 11.12
C THR A 300 -10.65 6.04 10.26
N ALA A 301 -9.50 5.67 9.70
CA ALA A 301 -8.67 6.54 8.85
C ALA A 301 -9.42 7.04 7.61
N GLN A 302 -10.33 6.21 7.05
CA GLN A 302 -11.16 6.60 5.92
C GLN A 302 -12.20 7.67 6.28
N LYS A 303 -12.77 7.61 7.50
CA LYS A 303 -13.81 8.52 7.99
C LYS A 303 -13.27 9.87 8.46
N LEU A 304 -11.97 9.98 8.70
CA LEU A 304 -11.35 11.22 9.15
C LEU A 304 -11.37 12.28 8.05
N PRO A 305 -12.05 13.44 8.27
CA PRO A 305 -12.10 14.50 7.28
C PRO A 305 -10.72 15.15 7.09
N ASP A 306 -9.97 15.37 8.17
CA ASP A 306 -8.63 15.95 8.12
C ASP A 306 -7.56 14.87 7.95
N ARG A 307 -7.05 14.78 6.72
CA ARG A 307 -5.99 13.84 6.34
C ARG A 307 -4.64 14.13 6.98
N SER A 308 -4.44 15.29 7.62
CA SER A 308 -3.19 15.54 8.38
C SER A 308 -3.03 14.56 9.54
N ILE A 309 -4.13 14.17 10.21
CA ILE A 309 -4.12 13.15 11.27
C ILE A 309 -3.66 11.80 10.72
N VAL A 310 -4.11 11.42 9.52
CA VAL A 310 -3.66 10.19 8.85
C VAL A 310 -2.16 10.28 8.55
N GLY A 311 -1.66 11.46 8.18
CA GLY A 311 -0.24 11.73 8.02
C GLY A 311 0.55 11.54 9.32
N ASP A 312 0.04 12.03 10.45
CA ASP A 312 0.68 11.86 11.77
C ASP A 312 0.71 10.39 12.20
N ILE A 313 -0.40 9.67 12.04
CA ILE A 313 -0.46 8.22 12.31
C ILE A 313 0.55 7.46 11.44
N THR A 314 0.69 7.86 10.17
CA THR A 314 1.65 7.24 9.24
C THR A 314 3.10 7.53 9.64
N ARG A 315 3.40 8.74 10.11
CA ARG A 315 4.73 9.08 10.67
C ARG A 315 5.04 8.20 11.87
N PHE A 316 4.11 8.07 12.82
CA PHE A 316 4.33 7.21 13.99
C PHE A 316 4.52 5.75 13.61
N PHE A 317 3.81 5.26 12.59
CA PHE A 317 4.05 3.92 12.08
C PHE A 317 5.47 3.80 11.51
N ILE A 318 5.94 4.75 10.71
CA ILE A 318 7.33 4.74 10.18
C ILE A 318 8.35 4.85 11.32
N ASP A 319 8.15 5.77 12.27
CA ASP A 319 9.02 5.94 13.44
C ASP A 319 9.09 4.63 14.24
N SER A 320 7.96 3.92 14.38
CA SER A 320 7.91 2.62 15.07
C SER A 320 8.76 1.54 14.39
N ILE A 321 8.88 1.55 13.06
CA ILE A 321 9.74 0.59 12.32
C ILE A 321 11.21 0.75 12.69
N TYR A 322 11.62 1.96 13.10
CA TYR A 322 12.98 2.28 13.55
C TYR A 322 13.07 2.43 15.07
N TYR A 323 11.99 2.15 15.80
CA TYR A 323 11.94 2.30 17.24
C TYR A 323 12.84 1.27 17.91
N ILE A 324 13.61 1.75 18.89
CA ILE A 324 14.48 0.95 19.74
C ILE A 324 13.98 1.17 21.18
N PRO A 325 13.52 0.13 21.89
CA PRO A 325 13.09 0.26 23.27
C PRO A 325 14.21 0.83 24.16
N PRO A 326 13.88 1.62 25.20
CA PRO A 326 14.86 2.05 26.20
C PRO A 326 15.63 0.85 26.78
N SER A 327 16.90 1.06 27.16
CA SER A 327 17.81 0.02 27.68
C SER A 327 17.18 -0.90 28.72
N ASP A 328 16.34 -0.33 29.60
CA ASP A 328 15.77 -1.02 30.75
C ASP A 328 14.62 -1.97 30.36
N ALA A 329 14.10 -1.84 29.12
CA ALA A 329 13.06 -2.66 28.54
C ALA A 329 13.60 -3.67 27.51
N GLN A 330 14.91 -3.66 27.24
CA GLN A 330 15.53 -4.61 26.32
C GLN A 330 15.83 -5.95 27.02
N PRO A 331 15.78 -7.09 26.30
CA PRO A 331 16.27 -8.36 26.83
C PRO A 331 17.75 -8.20 27.22
N GLN A 332 18.09 -8.53 28.46
CA GLN A 332 19.49 -8.57 28.91
C GLN A 332 20.18 -9.80 28.29
N ASP A 333 21.41 -9.61 27.81
CA ASP A 333 22.25 -10.64 27.18
C ASP A 333 22.47 -11.89 28.05
#